data_AF-A0A9Y6M1R2-F1
#
_entry.id   AF-A0A9Y6M1R2-F1
#
_cell.length_a   1.000
_cell.length_b   1.000
_cell.length_c   1.000
_cell.angle_alpha   90.00
_cell.angle_beta   90.00
_cell.angle_gamma   90.00
#
_symmetry.space_group_name_H-M   'P 1'
#
loop_
_entity.id
_entity.type
_entity.pdbx_description
1 polymer ?
#
loop_
_entity_poly.entity_id
_entity_poly.type
_entity_poly.pdbx_seq_one_letter_code
_entity_poly.pdbx_strand_id
1 'polypeptide(L)'
;KWGDVYLIVLLSFTSLGAVLTIVVGIIFLAHWNTPVVRSSVGPISIHLLLSLMITFTSVILFGGPPNSYQCQARQVVFGLSFTLCVSCIMVKSFKIVLAFEFDPVIQSVLKKLYKPYLIIAVCMAGQVVIVTTWLIHSPPIADSEITQNNMKLMFCNEKLIPAFGAMLVYIGLLALICFGVAFKGRKLPDCYNDAKFITFAMLIYFISWIMFGPVYANVTGKYIPAVEMVVILISAYGILFCQFFTKCYIILCKKEANTEKSFRRDIRNYSMDHKGSEDELSSKGIQNPTLSLSLESFPNSQFSDSITDWSSTRQPRQHHIEVRRSSFRYLGVYITEDLTWSLNTTQLVKKAQQRLYFLRRLRKFGSSGKILSRFYSCIVDSTLTSCITAWYGSTTAMDRKCLQRVITTVEKIIGTPLPSLQSIYHHRVQRRAASILKDFTHPQHRLFTLLPLRQSFSVSIIHACSFSFSISLAWSSLCVFILAIASSANTCSNACSFHTITDSVTIRSCHAAV
;
A
#
# COMPACT_ATOMS: atom_id res chain seq x y z
N LYS A 1 32.08 18.04 3.23
CA LYS A 1 33.09 17.44 4.15
C LYS A 1 32.44 16.26 4.87
N TRP A 2 33.20 15.23 5.29
CA TRP A 2 32.61 14.09 6.03
C TRP A 2 31.93 14.49 7.35
N GLY A 3 32.28 15.64 7.92
CA GLY A 3 31.67 16.19 9.13
C GLY A 3 30.39 16.99 8.94
N ASP A 4 29.79 17.03 7.75
CA ASP A 4 28.52 17.72 7.55
C ASP A 4 27.37 16.95 8.23
N VAL A 5 26.55 17.63 9.04
CA VAL A 5 25.51 16.99 9.88
C VAL A 5 24.53 16.16 9.03
N TYR A 6 24.06 16.69 7.90
CA TYR A 6 23.15 15.94 7.02
C TYR A 6 23.77 14.65 6.48
N LEU A 7 25.07 14.66 6.18
CA LEU A 7 25.78 13.49 5.66
C LEU A 7 25.91 12.43 6.74
N ILE A 8 26.26 12.82 7.97
CA ILE A 8 26.34 11.90 9.12
C ILE A 8 24.97 11.25 9.36
N VAL A 9 23.90 12.06 9.36
CA VAL A 9 22.52 11.57 9.54
C VAL A 9 22.15 10.58 8.44
N LEU A 10 22.37 10.91 7.16
CA LEU A 10 22.03 10.04 6.04
C LEU A 10 22.85 8.74 6.05
N LEU A 11 24.15 8.80 6.35
CA LEU A 11 24.99 7.60 6.49
C LEU A 11 24.57 6.73 7.67
N SER A 12 24.10 7.33 8.78
CA SER A 12 23.55 6.56 9.90
C SER A 12 22.30 5.78 9.46
N PHE A 13 21.39 6.42 8.72
CA PHE A 13 20.21 5.74 8.15
C PHE A 13 20.60 4.68 7.11
N THR A 14 21.63 4.92 6.30
CA THR A 14 22.17 3.91 5.38
C THR A 14 22.67 2.69 6.14
N SER A 15 23.47 2.89 7.19
CA SER A 15 24.02 1.80 8.00
C SER A 15 22.92 0.98 8.68
N LEU A 16 21.89 1.64 9.22
CA LEU A 16 20.72 0.97 9.80
C LEU A 16 19.99 0.13 8.76
N GLY A 17 19.80 0.64 7.54
CA GLY A 17 19.14 -0.08 6.46
C GLY A 17 19.91 -1.31 6.02
N ALA A 18 21.24 -1.18 5.90
CA ALA A 18 22.14 -2.30 5.61
C ALA A 18 22.08 -3.37 6.71
N VAL A 19 22.18 -2.99 7.99
CA VAL A 19 22.07 -3.93 9.12
C VAL A 19 20.71 -4.65 9.12
N LEU A 20 19.61 -3.91 8.94
CA LEU A 20 18.28 -4.52 8.85
C LEU A 20 18.18 -5.52 7.69
N THR A 21 18.78 -5.19 6.55
CA THR A 21 18.74 -6.06 5.37
C THR A 21 19.60 -7.31 5.58
N ILE A 22 20.75 -7.21 6.25
CA ILE A 22 21.56 -8.36 6.69
C ILE A 22 20.77 -9.25 7.65
N VAL A 23 20.13 -8.67 8.67
CA VAL A 23 19.33 -9.43 9.65
C VAL A 23 18.21 -10.20 8.95
N VAL A 24 17.47 -9.53 8.05
CA VAL A 24 16.43 -10.19 7.24
C VAL A 24 17.04 -11.28 6.35
N GLY A 25 18.20 -11.05 5.74
CA GLY A 25 18.93 -12.03 4.96
C GLY A 25 19.28 -13.28 5.76
N ILE A 26 19.84 -13.12 6.97
CA ILE A 26 20.17 -14.22 7.87
C ILE A 26 18.91 -15.02 8.24
N ILE A 27 17.80 -14.34 8.57
CA ILE A 27 16.52 -15.00 8.88
C ILE A 27 16.04 -15.84 7.69
N PHE A 28 16.11 -15.30 6.46
CA PHE A 28 15.68 -16.00 5.25
C PHE A 28 16.56 -17.19 4.91
N LEU A 29 17.88 -17.09 5.12
CA LEU A 29 18.82 -18.19 4.92
C LEU A 29 18.64 -19.28 5.99
N ALA A 30 18.51 -18.91 7.27
CA ALA A 30 18.29 -19.85 8.37
C ALA A 30 16.97 -20.63 8.20
N HIS A 31 15.93 -19.98 7.64
CA HIS A 31 14.63 -20.58 7.41
C HIS A 31 14.36 -20.91 5.93
N TRP A 32 15.41 -21.20 5.15
CA TRP A 32 15.31 -21.44 3.70
C TRP A 32 14.29 -22.51 3.31
N ASN A 33 14.21 -23.59 4.10
CA ASN A 33 13.33 -24.73 3.83
C ASN A 33 11.86 -24.47 4.18
N THR A 34 11.53 -23.30 4.72
CA THR A 34 10.16 -22.97 5.10
C THR A 34 9.28 -22.63 3.88
N PRO A 35 7.99 -23.01 3.90
CA PRO A 35 7.08 -22.74 2.78
C PRO A 35 6.90 -21.25 2.51
N VAL A 36 7.08 -20.37 3.49
CA VAL A 36 7.03 -18.90 3.32
C VAL A 36 8.12 -18.40 2.37
N VAL A 37 9.36 -18.89 2.52
CA VAL A 37 10.48 -18.51 1.64
C VAL A 37 10.32 -19.16 0.26
N ARG A 38 9.92 -20.43 0.19
CA ARG A 38 9.71 -21.16 -1.08
C ARG A 38 8.56 -20.59 -1.92
N SER A 39 7.42 -20.25 -1.31
CA SER A 39 6.27 -19.65 -2.00
C SER A 39 6.61 -18.31 -2.64
N SER A 40 7.52 -17.55 -2.01
CA SER A 40 8.05 -16.25 -2.46
C SER A 40 9.02 -16.32 -3.64
N VAL A 41 9.09 -17.45 -4.36
CA VAL A 41 10.10 -17.71 -5.42
C VAL A 41 11.53 -17.74 -4.86
N GLY A 42 11.68 -18.29 -3.64
CA GLY A 42 12.93 -18.57 -2.90
C GLY A 42 14.19 -17.82 -3.37
N PRO A 43 14.93 -18.34 -4.36
CA PRO A 43 16.16 -17.72 -4.89
C PRO A 43 16.04 -16.25 -5.30
N ILE A 44 14.91 -15.82 -5.86
CA ILE A 44 14.68 -14.44 -6.30
C ILE A 44 14.59 -13.49 -5.11
N SER A 45 14.05 -13.97 -3.98
CA SER A 45 13.96 -13.17 -2.76
C SER A 45 15.34 -12.86 -2.17
N ILE A 46 16.33 -13.73 -2.38
CA ILE A 46 17.72 -13.49 -1.98
C ILE A 46 18.39 -12.49 -2.93
N HIS A 47 18.16 -12.61 -4.24
CA HIS A 47 18.64 -11.60 -5.20
C HIS A 47 18.05 -10.21 -4.90
N LEU A 48 16.77 -10.14 -4.50
CA LEU A 48 16.14 -8.91 -4.05
C LEU A 48 16.84 -8.33 -2.81
N LEU A 49 17.11 -9.14 -1.78
CA LEU A 49 17.84 -8.70 -0.58
C LEU A 49 19.27 -8.25 -0.90
N LEU A 50 19.97 -8.98 -1.76
CA LEU A 50 21.31 -8.62 -2.22
C LEU A 50 21.29 -7.28 -2.97
N SER A 51 20.32 -7.08 -3.86
CA SER A 51 20.18 -5.81 -4.60
C SER A 51 19.93 -4.63 -3.66
N LEU A 52 19.08 -4.81 -2.63
CA LEU A 52 18.85 -3.79 -1.59
C LEU A 52 20.10 -3.50 -0.76
N MET A 53 20.90 -4.51 -0.41
CA MET A 53 22.21 -4.30 0.25
C MET A 53 23.13 -3.43 -0.60
N ILE A 54 23.20 -3.70 -1.91
CA ILE A 54 24.02 -2.91 -2.83
C ILE A 54 23.46 -1.49 -2.94
N THR A 55 22.13 -1.30 -2.97
CA THR A 55 21.49 0.02 -2.98
C THR A 55 21.78 0.82 -1.71
N PHE A 56 21.72 0.22 -0.52
CA PHE A 56 22.15 0.92 0.70
C PHE A 56 23.63 1.29 0.63
N THR A 57 24.48 0.35 0.22
CA THR A 57 25.92 0.60 0.08
C THR A 57 26.22 1.69 -0.96
N SER A 58 25.45 1.78 -2.04
CA SER A 58 25.65 2.79 -3.09
C SER A 58 25.44 4.22 -2.59
N VAL A 59 24.60 4.43 -1.57
CA VAL A 59 24.41 5.76 -0.94
C VAL A 59 25.72 6.30 -0.36
N ILE A 60 26.63 5.43 0.09
CA ILE A 60 27.94 5.84 0.61
C ILE A 60 28.79 6.54 -0.48
N LEU A 61 28.63 6.14 -1.75
CA LEU A 61 29.35 6.73 -2.89
C LEU A 61 28.89 8.16 -3.21
N PHE A 62 27.74 8.59 -2.68
CA PHE A 62 27.27 9.98 -2.81
C PHE A 62 27.91 10.90 -1.75
N GLY A 63 28.58 10.33 -0.74
CA GLY A 63 29.23 11.06 0.35
C GLY A 63 30.73 11.27 0.13
N GLY A 64 31.31 12.21 0.89
CA GLY A 64 32.75 12.46 0.88
C GLY A 64 33.25 13.44 -0.18
N PRO A 65 34.58 13.62 -0.29
CA PRO A 65 35.19 14.44 -1.35
C PRO A 65 35.07 13.73 -2.70
N PRO A 66 34.62 14.41 -3.77
CA PRO A 66 34.38 13.76 -5.05
C PRO A 66 35.69 13.29 -5.70
N ASN A 67 35.73 12.01 -6.04
CA ASN A 67 36.78 11.40 -6.86
C ASN A 67 36.20 11.04 -8.23
N SER A 68 37.01 11.08 -9.30
CA SER A 68 36.58 10.77 -10.67
C SER A 68 35.90 9.39 -10.77
N TYR A 69 36.53 8.36 -10.19
CA TYR A 69 35.96 7.00 -10.15
C TYR A 69 34.68 6.91 -9.32
N GLN A 70 34.58 7.68 -8.23
CA GLN A 70 33.37 7.72 -7.39
C GLN A 70 32.21 8.38 -8.14
N CYS A 71 32.46 9.49 -8.85
CA CYS A 71 31.43 10.18 -9.64
C CYS A 71 30.83 9.27 -10.72
N GLN A 72 31.65 8.45 -11.37
CA GLN A 72 31.19 7.47 -12.34
C GLN A 72 30.43 6.33 -11.66
N ALA A 73 30.98 5.72 -10.61
CA ALA A 73 30.40 4.55 -9.96
C ALA A 73 29.06 4.85 -9.26
N ARG A 74 28.88 6.05 -8.72
CA ARG A 74 27.74 6.46 -7.91
C ARG A 74 26.38 6.18 -8.56
N GLN A 75 26.13 6.77 -9.73
CA GLN A 75 24.87 6.61 -10.45
C GLN A 75 24.75 5.23 -11.11
N VAL A 76 25.87 4.66 -11.56
CA VAL A 76 25.93 3.32 -12.17
C VAL A 76 25.50 2.24 -11.17
N VAL A 77 26.10 2.23 -9.98
CA VAL A 77 25.84 1.22 -8.95
C VAL A 77 24.41 1.37 -8.42
N PHE A 78 23.94 2.61 -8.21
CA PHE A 78 22.55 2.86 -7.87
C PHE A 78 21.60 2.35 -8.97
N GLY A 79 21.82 2.76 -10.22
CA GLY A 79 20.96 2.42 -11.34
C GLY A 79 20.89 0.91 -11.60
N LEU A 80 22.01 0.19 -11.54
CA LEU A 80 22.05 -1.26 -11.74
C LEU A 80 21.43 -2.01 -10.55
N SER A 81 21.76 -1.63 -9.31
CA SER A 81 21.20 -2.30 -8.12
C SER A 81 19.70 -2.12 -8.02
N PHE A 82 19.20 -0.90 -8.29
CA PHE A 82 17.78 -0.62 -8.20
C PHE A 82 16.99 -1.24 -9.36
N THR A 83 17.54 -1.30 -10.57
CA THR A 83 16.94 -2.09 -11.67
C THR A 83 16.84 -3.57 -11.31
N LEU A 84 17.87 -4.16 -10.71
CA LEU A 84 17.81 -5.54 -10.25
C LEU A 84 16.69 -5.74 -9.23
N CYS A 85 16.59 -4.83 -8.25
CA CYS A 85 15.54 -4.82 -7.24
C CYS A 85 14.14 -4.79 -7.86
N VAL A 86 13.85 -3.81 -8.73
CA VAL A 86 12.55 -3.66 -9.39
C VAL A 86 12.24 -4.87 -10.29
N SER A 87 13.23 -5.39 -11.01
CA SER A 87 13.07 -6.57 -11.88
C SER A 87 12.70 -7.82 -11.09
N CYS A 88 13.34 -8.05 -9.92
CA CYS A 88 12.97 -9.14 -9.02
C CYS A 88 11.53 -9.00 -8.52
N ILE A 89 11.10 -7.79 -8.15
CA ILE A 89 9.73 -7.54 -7.68
C ILE A 89 8.72 -7.74 -8.82
N MET A 90 9.06 -7.33 -10.04
CA MET A 90 8.23 -7.52 -11.22
C MET A 90 8.01 -9.02 -11.49
N VAL A 91 9.06 -9.82 -11.51
CA VAL A 91 8.98 -11.28 -11.71
C VAL A 91 8.20 -11.96 -10.60
N LYS A 92 8.37 -11.52 -9.35
CA LYS A 92 7.57 -11.99 -8.20
C LYS A 92 6.09 -11.67 -8.39
N SER A 93 5.76 -10.44 -8.78
CA SER A 93 4.38 -9.99 -9.02
C SER A 93 3.74 -10.73 -10.18
N PHE A 94 4.49 -10.95 -11.27
CA PHE A 94 3.99 -11.65 -12.44
C PHE A 94 3.65 -13.11 -12.15
N LYS A 95 4.45 -13.80 -11.33
CA LYS A 95 4.10 -15.16 -10.84
C LYS A 95 2.77 -15.20 -10.11
N ILE A 96 2.51 -14.20 -9.26
CA ILE A 96 1.27 -14.10 -8.49
C ILE A 96 0.08 -13.96 -9.46
N VAL A 97 0.14 -13.03 -10.41
CA VAL A 97 -0.94 -12.84 -11.39
C VAL A 97 -1.10 -14.07 -12.29
N LEU A 98 0.01 -14.70 -12.72
CA LEU A 98 0.00 -15.91 -13.54
C LEU A 98 -0.73 -17.08 -12.87
N ALA A 99 -0.69 -17.16 -11.53
CA ALA A 99 -1.32 -18.24 -10.80
C ALA A 99 -2.85 -18.11 -10.70
N PHE A 100 -3.40 -16.89 -10.77
CA PHE A 100 -4.78 -16.65 -10.31
C PHE A 100 -5.68 -15.86 -11.28
N GLU A 101 -5.14 -15.18 -12.29
CA GLU A 101 -5.91 -14.19 -13.07
C GLU A 101 -6.07 -14.54 -14.55
N PHE A 102 -5.36 -15.54 -15.07
CA PHE A 102 -5.38 -15.88 -16.50
C PHE A 102 -6.11 -17.19 -16.76
N ASP A 103 -6.86 -17.22 -17.86
CA ASP A 103 -7.51 -18.42 -18.39
C ASP A 103 -6.49 -19.55 -18.61
N PRO A 104 -6.90 -20.82 -18.45
CA PRO A 104 -5.98 -21.97 -18.52
C PRO A 104 -5.20 -22.05 -19.85
N VAL A 105 -5.81 -21.61 -20.96
CA VAL A 105 -5.16 -21.55 -22.28
C VAL A 105 -4.02 -20.51 -22.29
N ILE A 106 -4.30 -19.28 -21.86
CA ILE A 106 -3.31 -18.19 -21.78
C ILE A 106 -2.23 -18.54 -20.75
N GLN A 107 -2.63 -19.13 -19.62
CA GLN A 107 -1.73 -19.56 -18.56
C GLN A 107 -0.70 -20.59 -19.05
N SER A 108 -1.09 -21.52 -19.93
CA SER A 108 -0.17 -22.52 -20.50
C SER A 108 0.95 -21.89 -21.34
N VAL A 109 0.61 -20.87 -22.14
CA VAL A 109 1.57 -20.11 -22.95
C VAL A 109 2.46 -19.23 -22.08
N LEU A 110 1.87 -18.48 -21.14
CA LEU A 110 2.63 -17.62 -20.24
C LEU A 110 3.55 -18.41 -19.30
N LYS A 111 3.17 -19.62 -18.87
CA LYS A 111 4.05 -20.51 -18.09
C LYS A 111 5.28 -20.92 -18.89
N LYS A 112 5.13 -21.17 -20.20
CA LYS A 112 6.26 -21.49 -21.09
C LYS A 112 7.19 -20.28 -21.30
N LEU A 113 6.63 -19.07 -21.28
CA LEU A 113 7.37 -17.79 -21.35
C LEU A 113 7.94 -17.35 -19.99
N TYR A 114 7.43 -17.86 -18.88
CA TYR A 114 7.87 -17.50 -17.53
C TYR A 114 9.22 -18.13 -17.19
N LYS A 115 10.29 -17.48 -17.64
CA LYS A 115 11.67 -17.78 -17.26
C LYS A 115 12.20 -16.62 -16.39
N PRO A 116 12.10 -16.70 -15.05
CA PRO A 116 12.32 -15.57 -14.17
C PRO A 116 13.70 -14.91 -14.34
N TYR A 117 14.75 -15.72 -14.43
CA TYR A 117 16.12 -15.22 -14.63
C TYR A 117 16.34 -14.60 -16.01
N LEU A 118 15.65 -15.10 -17.05
CA LEU A 118 15.73 -14.51 -18.39
C LEU A 118 15.06 -13.14 -18.41
N ILE A 119 13.90 -12.99 -17.76
CA ILE A 119 13.22 -11.69 -17.65
C ILE A 119 14.10 -10.68 -16.90
N ILE A 120 14.68 -11.08 -15.76
CA ILE A 120 15.61 -10.22 -15.00
C ILE A 120 16.82 -9.86 -15.86
N ALA A 121 17.41 -10.82 -16.58
CA ALA A 121 18.56 -10.58 -17.45
C ALA A 121 18.25 -9.57 -18.56
N VAL A 122 17.08 -9.65 -19.20
CA VAL A 122 16.65 -8.69 -20.23
C VAL A 122 16.48 -7.27 -19.64
N CYS A 123 15.85 -7.14 -18.47
CA CYS A 123 15.72 -5.84 -17.79
C CYS A 123 17.09 -5.27 -17.37
N MET A 124 17.99 -6.13 -16.88
CA MET A 124 19.34 -5.70 -16.53
C MET A 124 20.15 -5.31 -17.77
N ALA A 125 20.05 -6.05 -18.86
CA ALA A 125 20.75 -5.74 -20.11
C ALA A 125 20.34 -4.37 -20.65
N GLY A 126 19.04 -4.04 -20.62
CA GLY A 126 18.55 -2.70 -21.00
C GLY A 126 19.21 -1.58 -20.19
N GLN A 127 19.26 -1.74 -18.86
CA GLN A 127 19.91 -0.73 -18.00
C GLN A 127 21.41 -0.65 -18.22
N VAL A 128 22.09 -1.79 -18.42
CA VAL A 128 23.53 -1.82 -18.74
C VAL A 128 23.79 -1.04 -20.01
N VAL A 129 23.02 -1.27 -21.08
CA VAL A 129 23.17 -0.54 -22.35
C VAL A 129 22.99 0.97 -22.16
N ILE A 130 21.98 1.41 -21.42
CA ILE A 130 21.74 2.84 -21.14
C ILE A 130 22.94 3.45 -20.42
N VAL A 131 23.40 2.78 -19.36
CA VAL A 131 24.49 3.28 -18.52
C VAL A 131 25.84 3.25 -19.25
N THR A 132 26.14 2.20 -20.02
CA THR A 132 27.37 2.15 -20.83
C THR A 132 27.37 3.21 -21.92
N THR A 133 26.23 3.44 -22.57
CA THR A 133 26.10 4.49 -23.58
C THR A 133 26.34 5.86 -22.96
N TRP A 134 25.81 6.12 -21.77
CA TRP A 134 26.07 7.34 -21.02
C TRP A 134 27.57 7.52 -20.70
N LEU A 135 28.22 6.48 -20.16
CA LEU A 135 29.65 6.54 -19.83
C LEU A 135 30.56 6.74 -21.05
N ILE A 136 30.21 6.19 -22.21
CA ILE A 136 30.99 6.33 -23.45
C ILE A 136 30.90 7.76 -24.00
N HIS A 137 29.71 8.36 -24.01
CA HIS A 137 29.52 9.69 -24.60
C HIS A 137 29.99 10.81 -23.67
N SER A 138 29.58 10.75 -22.40
CA SER A 138 29.83 11.81 -21.42
C SER A 138 29.87 11.22 -20.01
N PRO A 139 31.03 10.69 -19.57
CA PRO A 139 31.15 10.15 -18.22
C PRO A 139 31.02 11.28 -17.17
N PRO A 140 30.41 11.01 -16.01
CA PRO A 140 30.40 11.97 -14.90
C PRO A 140 31.83 12.25 -14.42
N ILE A 141 32.16 13.52 -14.19
CA ILE A 141 33.50 13.96 -13.74
C ILE A 141 33.35 14.82 -12.50
N ALA A 142 34.34 14.74 -11.60
CA ALA A 142 34.46 15.67 -10.48
C ALA A 142 34.77 17.08 -11.00
N ASP A 143 33.84 18.00 -10.78
CA ASP A 143 33.92 19.39 -11.21
C ASP A 143 33.94 20.31 -10.00
N SER A 144 34.28 21.59 -10.21
CA SER A 144 34.34 22.57 -9.14
C SER A 144 33.78 23.92 -9.56
N GLU A 145 32.88 24.46 -8.76
CA GLU A 145 32.32 25.80 -8.93
C GLU A 145 32.82 26.73 -7.82
N ILE A 146 33.20 27.96 -8.18
CA ILE A 146 33.59 28.99 -7.23
C ILE A 146 32.30 29.65 -6.73
N THR A 147 31.95 29.39 -5.48
CA THR A 147 30.78 30.01 -4.85
C THR A 147 31.04 31.48 -4.58
N GLN A 148 29.98 32.30 -4.49
CA GLN A 148 29.99 33.76 -4.22
C GLN A 148 30.90 34.21 -3.05
N ASN A 149 31.21 33.31 -2.11
CA ASN A 149 32.10 33.57 -0.97
C ASN A 149 33.57 33.16 -1.23
N ASN A 150 34.02 33.05 -2.49
CA ASN A 150 35.34 32.56 -2.90
C ASN A 150 35.69 31.14 -2.37
N MET A 151 34.68 30.33 -2.06
CA MET A 151 34.85 28.94 -1.67
C MET A 151 34.70 28.03 -2.89
N LYS A 152 35.70 27.17 -3.14
CA LYS A 152 35.65 26.15 -4.20
C LYS A 152 34.78 24.97 -3.74
N LEU A 153 33.58 24.82 -4.29
CA LEU A 153 32.70 23.68 -4.03
C LEU A 153 32.94 22.61 -5.09
N MET A 154 33.43 21.43 -4.68
CA MET A 154 33.59 20.29 -5.59
C MET A 154 32.33 19.43 -5.58
N PHE A 155 31.82 19.05 -6.76
CA PHE A 155 30.65 18.20 -6.95
C PHE A 155 30.87 17.26 -8.14
N CYS A 156 30.05 16.21 -8.26
CA CYS A 156 30.06 15.36 -9.45
C CYS A 156 29.16 15.99 -10.51
N ASN A 157 29.74 16.47 -11.61
CA ASN A 157 29.00 16.97 -12.75
C ASN A 157 28.62 15.80 -13.65
N GLU A 158 27.32 15.60 -13.86
CA GLU A 158 26.77 14.52 -14.66
C GLU A 158 26.98 14.72 -16.17
N LYS A 159 27.38 15.93 -16.59
CA LYS A 159 27.63 16.42 -17.97
C LYS A 159 26.46 16.32 -18.94
N LEU A 160 25.59 15.33 -18.77
CA LEU A 160 24.49 15.00 -19.67
C LEU A 160 23.23 14.67 -18.87
N ILE A 161 22.53 15.71 -18.42
CA ILE A 161 21.23 15.64 -17.75
C ILE A 161 20.24 14.70 -18.47
N PRO A 162 20.10 14.71 -19.82
CA PRO A 162 19.17 13.80 -20.48
C PRO A 162 19.55 12.31 -20.36
N ALA A 163 20.84 11.97 -20.22
CA ALA A 163 21.25 10.57 -20.04
C ALA A 163 21.00 10.08 -18.61
N PHE A 164 21.23 10.94 -17.61
CA PHE A 164 20.78 10.68 -16.23
C PHE A 164 19.25 10.49 -16.18
N GLY A 165 18.50 11.39 -16.83
CA GLY A 165 17.05 11.28 -16.97
C GLY A 165 16.62 9.98 -17.65
N ALA A 166 17.29 9.54 -18.71
CA ALA A 166 16.99 8.30 -19.41
C ALA A 166 17.13 7.06 -18.50
N MET A 167 18.19 7.01 -17.68
CA MET A 167 18.39 5.96 -16.68
C MET A 167 17.23 5.92 -15.67
N LEU A 168 16.80 7.09 -15.16
CA LEU A 168 15.69 7.19 -14.21
C LEU A 168 14.34 6.83 -14.84
N VAL A 169 14.09 7.29 -16.08
CA VAL A 169 12.88 6.97 -16.84
C VAL A 169 12.79 5.47 -17.07
N TYR A 170 13.88 4.80 -17.42
CA TYR A 170 13.90 3.35 -17.60
C TYR A 170 13.49 2.61 -16.32
N ILE A 171 14.08 2.96 -15.17
CA ILE A 171 13.71 2.39 -13.87
C ILE A 171 12.23 2.71 -13.56
N GLY A 172 11.78 3.93 -13.82
CA GLY A 172 10.39 4.35 -13.63
C GLY A 172 9.40 3.55 -14.47
N LEU A 173 9.75 3.25 -15.73
CA LEU A 173 8.95 2.41 -16.62
C LEU A 173 8.86 0.96 -16.10
N LEU A 174 9.98 0.38 -15.66
CA LEU A 174 10.00 -0.94 -15.02
C LEU A 174 9.12 -0.96 -13.76
N ALA A 175 9.21 0.09 -12.93
CA ALA A 175 8.37 0.24 -11.74
C ALA A 175 6.89 0.37 -12.10
N LEU A 176 6.54 0.99 -13.24
CA LEU A 176 5.16 1.17 -13.69
C LEU A 176 4.56 -0.14 -14.16
N ILE A 177 5.32 -0.91 -14.92
CA ILE A 177 4.95 -2.27 -15.31
C ILE A 177 4.76 -3.12 -14.05
N CYS A 178 5.69 -3.05 -13.10
CA CYS A 178 5.61 -3.75 -11.83
C CYS A 178 4.35 -3.36 -11.04
N PHE A 179 4.03 -2.07 -10.96
CA PHE A 179 2.83 -1.57 -10.29
C PHE A 179 1.55 -2.07 -10.96
N GLY A 180 1.47 -2.02 -12.30
CA GLY A 180 0.30 -2.53 -13.04
C GLY A 180 0.04 -4.00 -12.78
N VAL A 181 1.09 -4.83 -12.82
CA VAL A 181 1.02 -6.27 -12.51
C VAL A 181 0.59 -6.48 -11.05
N ALA A 182 1.23 -5.79 -10.10
CA ALA A 182 0.90 -5.92 -8.67
C ALA A 182 -0.53 -5.42 -8.35
N PHE A 183 -1.00 -4.38 -9.02
CA PHE A 183 -2.34 -3.82 -8.86
C PHE A 183 -3.42 -4.80 -9.26
N LYS A 184 -3.21 -5.54 -10.37
CA LYS A 184 -4.10 -6.61 -10.81
C LYS A 184 -4.19 -7.71 -9.74
N GLY A 185 -3.06 -8.06 -9.14
CA GLY A 185 -2.96 -9.04 -8.03
C GLY A 185 -3.66 -8.64 -6.72
N ARG A 186 -4.19 -7.41 -6.57
CA ARG A 186 -4.87 -7.00 -5.32
C ARG A 186 -6.28 -7.58 -5.13
N LYS A 187 -6.91 -8.06 -6.20
CA LYS A 187 -8.23 -8.70 -6.16
C LYS A 187 -8.19 -10.13 -5.62
N LEU A 188 -6.98 -10.66 -5.42
CA LEU A 188 -6.72 -11.99 -4.89
C LEU A 188 -7.09 -12.10 -3.41
N PRO A 189 -7.44 -13.32 -2.94
CA PRO A 189 -7.97 -13.55 -1.59
C PRO A 189 -7.06 -12.98 -0.50
N ASP A 190 -7.65 -12.59 0.63
CA ASP A 190 -6.98 -11.89 1.74
C ASP A 190 -5.81 -12.66 2.37
N CYS A 191 -5.62 -13.94 2.06
CA CYS A 191 -4.42 -14.71 2.41
C CYS A 191 -3.13 -14.28 1.67
N TYR A 192 -3.24 -13.57 0.53
CA TYR A 192 -2.10 -13.04 -0.23
C TYR A 192 -1.96 -11.52 -0.08
N ASN A 193 -1.76 -11.07 1.16
CA ASN A 193 -1.47 -9.66 1.46
C ASN A 193 -0.18 -9.15 0.75
N ASP A 194 0.66 -10.06 0.23
CA ASP A 194 1.86 -9.78 -0.54
C ASP A 194 1.63 -8.80 -1.70
N ALA A 195 0.59 -8.98 -2.52
CA ALA A 195 0.34 -8.10 -3.67
C ALA A 195 0.01 -6.67 -3.23
N LYS A 196 -0.74 -6.51 -2.13
CA LYS A 196 -1.08 -5.20 -1.56
C LYS A 196 0.19 -4.49 -1.07
N PHE A 197 1.08 -5.19 -0.36
CA PHE A 197 2.35 -4.60 0.06
C PHE A 197 3.28 -4.23 -1.10
N ILE A 198 3.33 -5.05 -2.16
CA ILE A 198 4.09 -4.71 -3.37
C ILE A 198 3.55 -3.41 -3.98
N THR A 199 2.23 -3.25 -4.08
CA THR A 199 1.64 -2.02 -4.61
C THR A 199 1.92 -0.80 -3.75
N PHE A 200 1.93 -0.94 -2.41
CA PHE A 200 2.29 0.16 -1.52
C PHE A 200 3.76 0.54 -1.68
N ALA A 201 4.68 -0.43 -1.79
CA ALA A 201 6.10 -0.17 -2.03
C ALA A 201 6.32 0.62 -3.33
N MET A 202 5.69 0.17 -4.43
CA MET A 202 5.80 0.84 -5.73
C MET A 202 5.16 2.23 -5.72
N LEU A 203 4.08 2.44 -4.96
CA LEU A 203 3.47 3.76 -4.80
C LEU A 203 4.40 4.72 -4.04
N ILE A 204 5.05 4.26 -2.96
CA ILE A 204 6.04 5.07 -2.20
C ILE A 204 7.16 5.50 -3.14
N TYR A 205 7.67 4.59 -3.97
CA TYR A 205 8.67 4.89 -5.00
C TYR A 205 8.18 5.98 -5.95
N PHE A 206 7.00 5.86 -6.55
CA PHE A 206 6.51 6.91 -7.47
C PHE A 206 6.39 8.27 -6.80
N ILE A 207 5.86 8.31 -5.58
CA ILE A 207 5.72 9.57 -4.84
C ILE A 207 7.10 10.19 -4.59
N SER A 208 8.11 9.41 -4.15
CA SER A 208 9.44 9.95 -3.89
C SER A 208 10.12 10.48 -5.15
N TRP A 209 9.99 9.79 -6.30
CA TRP A 209 10.61 10.21 -7.56
C TRP A 209 9.87 11.34 -8.27
N ILE A 210 8.55 11.44 -8.12
CA ILE A 210 7.79 12.61 -8.59
C ILE A 210 8.19 13.85 -7.78
N MET A 211 8.38 13.72 -6.47
CA MET A 211 8.84 14.82 -5.61
C MET A 211 10.31 15.17 -5.85
N PHE A 212 11.14 14.21 -6.27
CA PHE A 212 12.54 14.45 -6.61
C PHE A 212 12.70 15.51 -7.70
N GLY A 213 11.94 15.43 -8.80
CA GLY A 213 12.05 16.36 -9.93
C GLY A 213 12.01 17.85 -9.55
N PRO A 214 10.94 18.35 -8.91
CA PRO A 214 10.87 19.75 -8.50
C PRO A 214 11.90 20.10 -7.43
N VAL A 215 12.20 19.20 -6.47
CA VAL A 215 13.21 19.49 -5.44
C VAL A 215 14.61 19.60 -6.07
N TYR A 216 14.94 18.71 -7.00
CA TYR A 216 16.22 18.71 -7.72
C TYR A 216 16.40 19.97 -8.59
N ALA A 217 15.32 20.47 -9.19
CA ALA A 217 15.35 21.70 -9.98
C ALA A 217 15.48 22.98 -9.13
N ASN A 218 14.97 22.98 -7.89
CA ASN A 218 14.97 24.15 -7.01
C ASN A 218 16.15 24.21 -6.03
N VAL A 219 16.76 23.06 -5.72
CA VAL A 219 17.90 22.97 -4.81
C VAL A 219 19.20 23.16 -5.59
N THR A 220 20.02 24.12 -5.18
CA THR A 220 21.31 24.40 -5.80
C THR A 220 22.50 23.93 -4.95
N GLY A 221 23.60 23.60 -5.63
CA GLY A 221 24.91 23.38 -5.02
C GLY A 221 25.00 22.19 -4.05
N LYS A 222 25.38 22.46 -2.80
CA LYS A 222 25.88 21.47 -1.81
C LYS A 222 24.86 20.40 -1.41
N TYR A 223 23.56 20.68 -1.53
CA TYR A 223 22.49 19.78 -1.07
C TYR A 223 21.95 18.84 -2.15
N ILE A 224 22.34 18.99 -3.42
CA ILE A 224 21.89 18.13 -4.51
C ILE A 224 22.15 16.63 -4.21
N PRO A 225 23.37 16.22 -3.80
CA PRO A 225 23.62 14.81 -3.44
C PRO A 225 22.78 14.34 -2.24
N ALA A 226 22.46 15.24 -1.31
CA ALA A 226 21.64 14.89 -0.14
C ALA A 226 20.20 14.55 -0.55
N VAL A 227 19.63 15.30 -1.51
CA VAL A 227 18.29 15.03 -2.05
C VAL A 227 18.26 13.66 -2.75
N GLU A 228 19.28 13.34 -3.55
CA GLU A 228 19.43 12.02 -4.19
C GLU A 228 19.48 10.89 -3.14
N MET A 229 20.34 11.02 -2.12
CA MET A 229 20.44 10.04 -1.03
C MET A 229 19.10 9.82 -0.31
N VAL A 230 18.38 10.90 0.00
CA VAL A 230 17.07 10.82 0.69
C VAL A 230 16.06 10.03 -0.14
N VAL A 231 15.97 10.30 -1.44
CA VAL A 231 15.01 9.62 -2.33
C VAL A 231 15.38 8.14 -2.52
N ILE A 232 16.67 7.83 -2.65
CA ILE A 232 17.17 6.45 -2.70
C ILE A 232 16.83 5.71 -1.41
N LEU A 233 17.09 6.31 -0.24
CA LEU A 233 16.79 5.71 1.06
C LEU A 233 15.29 5.49 1.27
N ILE A 234 14.43 6.47 0.99
CA ILE A 234 12.97 6.32 1.08
C ILE A 234 12.48 5.15 0.22
N SER A 235 13.00 5.05 -1.01
CA SER A 235 12.65 3.97 -1.93
C SER A 235 13.10 2.60 -1.42
N ALA A 236 14.36 2.48 -0.97
CA ALA A 236 14.92 1.24 -0.45
C ALA A 236 14.23 0.77 0.83
N TYR A 237 13.97 1.67 1.78
CA TYR A 237 13.22 1.37 2.99
C TYR A 237 11.77 0.99 2.71
N GLY A 238 11.10 1.69 1.79
CA GLY A 238 9.75 1.35 1.37
C GLY A 238 9.66 -0.10 0.85
N ILE A 239 10.61 -0.50 0.01
CA ILE A 239 10.69 -1.88 -0.49
C ILE A 239 11.01 -2.86 0.64
N LEU A 240 12.04 -2.58 1.46
CA LEU A 240 12.46 -3.45 2.55
C LEU A 240 11.31 -3.74 3.52
N PHE A 241 10.66 -2.67 4.04
CA PHE A 241 9.59 -2.82 5.02
C PHE A 241 8.34 -3.45 4.41
N CYS A 242 7.87 -2.99 3.25
CA CYS A 242 6.65 -3.54 2.68
C CYS A 242 6.82 -5.02 2.27
N GLN A 243 7.97 -5.43 1.75
CA GLN A 243 8.14 -6.79 1.22
C GLN A 243 8.52 -7.83 2.27
N PHE A 244 9.34 -7.45 3.26
CA PHE A 244 9.99 -8.39 4.17
C PHE A 244 9.48 -8.32 5.60
N PHE A 245 8.95 -7.19 6.07
CA PHE A 245 8.49 -7.04 7.46
C PHE A 245 7.42 -8.08 7.81
N THR A 246 6.39 -8.20 6.98
CA THR A 246 5.31 -9.17 7.18
C THR A 246 5.78 -10.62 7.09
N LYS A 247 6.79 -10.91 6.27
CA LYS A 247 7.35 -12.26 6.14
C LYS A 247 8.19 -12.65 7.34
N CYS A 248 9.04 -11.73 7.81
CA CYS A 248 9.81 -11.92 9.04
C CYS A 248 8.88 -12.09 10.24
N TYR A 249 7.80 -11.29 10.31
CA TYR A 249 6.78 -11.43 11.35
C TYR A 249 6.11 -12.82 11.34
N ILE A 250 5.74 -13.34 10.16
CA ILE A 250 5.14 -14.68 10.06
C ILE A 250 6.15 -15.77 10.44
N ILE A 251 7.41 -15.66 9.98
CA ILE A 251 8.47 -16.64 10.26
C ILE A 251 8.79 -16.70 11.76
N LEU A 252 8.93 -15.55 12.43
CA LEU A 252 9.33 -15.46 13.84
C LEU A 252 8.15 -15.63 14.80
N CYS A 253 7.02 -14.95 14.56
CA CYS A 253 5.93 -14.84 15.53
C CYS A 253 4.76 -15.78 15.26
N LYS A 254 4.64 -16.36 14.06
CA LYS A 254 3.48 -17.20 13.66
C LYS A 254 3.91 -18.56 13.11
N LYS A 255 4.70 -19.29 13.89
CA LYS A 255 5.29 -20.61 13.52
C LYS A 255 4.23 -21.64 13.08
N GLU A 256 3.04 -21.62 13.66
CA GLU A 256 1.93 -22.53 13.32
C GLU A 256 1.38 -22.32 11.90
N ALA A 257 1.36 -21.07 11.41
CA ALA A 257 0.95 -20.74 10.04
C ALA A 257 2.03 -21.04 9.00
N ASN A 258 3.26 -21.34 9.44
CA ASN A 258 4.38 -21.74 8.57
C ASN A 258 4.37 -23.25 8.24
N THR A 259 3.29 -23.95 8.58
CA THR A 259 3.13 -25.38 8.28
C THR A 259 2.58 -25.56 6.87
N GLU A 260 3.15 -26.48 6.09
CA GLU A 260 2.69 -26.80 4.74
C GLU A 260 1.21 -27.20 4.69
N LYS A 261 0.69 -27.85 5.76
CA LYS A 261 -0.73 -28.19 5.92
C LYS A 261 -1.62 -26.95 6.01
N SER A 262 -1.20 -25.90 6.71
CA SER A 262 -1.95 -24.64 6.80
C SER A 262 -1.95 -23.93 5.44
N PHE A 263 -0.79 -23.84 4.79
CA PHE A 263 -0.67 -23.21 3.48
C PHE A 263 -1.51 -23.91 2.40
N ARG A 264 -1.48 -25.25 2.36
CA ARG A 264 -2.33 -26.04 1.44
C ARG A 264 -3.82 -25.93 1.76
N ARG A 265 -4.19 -25.86 3.04
CA ARG A 265 -5.58 -25.65 3.46
C ARG A 265 -6.09 -24.30 2.99
N ASP A 266 -5.30 -23.24 3.08
CA ASP A 266 -5.71 -21.90 2.65
C ASP A 266 -5.91 -21.83 1.12
N ILE A 267 -5.03 -22.46 0.33
CA ILE A 267 -5.20 -22.58 -1.13
C ILE A 267 -6.46 -23.40 -1.45
N ARG A 268 -6.65 -24.53 -0.78
CA ARG A 268 -7.82 -25.40 -1.00
C ARG A 268 -9.11 -24.67 -0.67
N ASN A 269 -9.18 -24.00 0.46
CA ASN A 269 -10.36 -23.23 0.85
C ASN A 269 -10.69 -22.16 -0.19
N TYR A 270 -9.69 -21.52 -0.79
CA TYR A 270 -9.92 -20.56 -1.87
C TYR A 270 -10.44 -21.22 -3.15
N SER A 271 -9.83 -22.33 -3.59
CA SER A 271 -10.34 -23.09 -4.74
C SER A 271 -11.75 -23.62 -4.51
N MET A 272 -12.08 -23.98 -3.27
CA MET A 272 -13.41 -24.42 -2.84
C MET A 272 -14.40 -23.27 -2.67
N ASP A 273 -13.98 -22.04 -2.40
CA ASP A 273 -14.85 -20.86 -2.41
C ASP A 273 -15.17 -20.44 -3.86
N HIS A 274 -14.20 -20.67 -4.76
CA HIS A 274 -14.35 -20.47 -6.20
C HIS A 274 -15.20 -21.56 -6.86
N LYS A 275 -15.05 -22.84 -6.46
CA LYS A 275 -15.88 -23.98 -6.91
C LYS A 275 -17.19 -24.15 -6.16
N GLY A 276 -17.27 -23.78 -4.88
CA GLY A 276 -18.50 -23.82 -4.08
C GLY A 276 -19.54 -22.82 -4.56
N SER A 277 -19.09 -21.76 -5.25
CA SER A 277 -19.97 -20.89 -6.03
C SER A 277 -20.51 -21.56 -7.31
N GLU A 278 -19.93 -22.68 -7.76
CA GLU A 278 -20.41 -23.51 -8.90
C GLU A 278 -21.20 -24.75 -8.43
N ASP A 279 -20.84 -25.37 -7.29
CA ASP A 279 -21.43 -26.63 -6.81
C ASP A 279 -22.67 -26.45 -5.89
N GLU A 280 -22.89 -25.29 -5.25
CA GLU A 280 -24.15 -25.02 -4.51
C GLU A 280 -25.39 -24.91 -5.43
N LEU A 281 -25.21 -24.96 -6.75
CA LEU A 281 -26.29 -24.99 -7.72
C LEU A 281 -26.78 -26.42 -8.04
N SER A 282 -26.08 -27.48 -7.61
CA SER A 282 -26.45 -28.87 -7.95
C SER A 282 -27.22 -29.63 -6.85
N SER A 283 -27.46 -29.05 -5.66
CA SER A 283 -28.12 -29.75 -4.56
C SER A 283 -29.43 -29.09 -4.11
N LYS A 284 -30.34 -28.80 -5.05
CA LYS A 284 -31.78 -28.68 -4.77
C LYS A 284 -32.58 -29.33 -5.90
N GLY A 285 -32.74 -30.64 -5.83
CA GLY A 285 -33.68 -31.35 -6.66
C GLY A 285 -33.58 -32.86 -6.53
N ILE A 286 -34.63 -33.44 -5.93
CA ILE A 286 -35.11 -34.83 -6.03
C ILE A 286 -34.81 -35.71 -4.80
N GLN A 287 -35.86 -35.83 -3.97
CA GLN A 287 -36.08 -36.95 -3.05
C GLN A 287 -36.37 -38.22 -3.87
N ASN A 288 -35.66 -39.31 -3.61
CA ASN A 288 -36.21 -40.48 -2.91
C ASN A 288 -35.19 -41.64 -2.77
N PRO A 289 -35.44 -42.57 -1.84
CA PRO A 289 -34.42 -43.37 -1.18
C PRO A 289 -34.10 -44.62 -2.00
N THR A 290 -32.91 -45.21 -1.79
CA THR A 290 -32.65 -46.65 -1.53
C THR A 290 -31.13 -46.90 -1.62
N LEU A 291 -30.66 -47.84 -0.80
CA LEU A 291 -29.42 -48.63 -0.97
C LEU A 291 -28.11 -48.07 -0.37
N SER A 292 -28.01 -48.27 0.95
CA SER A 292 -26.97 -49.01 1.69
C SER A 292 -25.58 -49.29 1.09
N LEU A 293 -24.62 -49.37 2.04
CA LEU A 293 -23.32 -50.08 2.02
C LEU A 293 -22.18 -49.31 1.31
N SER A 294 -20.96 -49.21 1.83
CA SER A 294 -20.33 -49.72 3.05
C SER A 294 -19.04 -48.93 3.26
N LEU A 295 -18.72 -48.70 4.52
CA LEU A 295 -17.45 -48.16 4.99
C LEU A 295 -16.42 -49.31 4.92
N GLU A 296 -15.42 -49.22 4.04
CA GLU A 296 -14.21 -50.03 4.15
C GLU A 296 -12.95 -49.15 4.07
N SER A 297 -11.93 -49.68 4.72
CA SER A 297 -10.87 -48.98 5.40
C SER A 297 -9.47 -49.41 4.90
N PHE A 298 -8.49 -48.51 5.08
CA PHE A 298 -7.01 -48.70 5.09
C PHE A 298 -6.28 -48.88 3.73
N PRO A 299 -4.93 -48.68 3.64
CA PRO A 299 -3.96 -47.97 4.52
C PRO A 299 -3.01 -46.98 3.77
N ASN A 300 -2.16 -46.31 4.57
CA ASN A 300 -0.96 -45.57 4.14
C ASN A 300 -0.04 -46.39 3.21
N SER A 301 0.50 -45.76 2.15
CA SER A 301 1.96 -45.62 1.93
C SER A 301 2.29 -44.89 0.61
N GLN A 302 3.35 -44.08 0.69
CA GLN A 302 4.24 -43.60 -0.39
C GLN A 302 3.60 -42.98 -1.65
N PHE A 303 3.69 -41.65 -1.76
CA PHE A 303 3.86 -41.02 -3.07
C PHE A 303 4.62 -39.68 -2.95
N SER A 304 5.95 -39.78 -2.98
CA SER A 304 6.81 -38.70 -3.48
C SER A 304 6.90 -38.83 -5.01
N ASP A 305 6.92 -37.68 -5.68
CA ASP A 305 7.22 -37.48 -7.09
C ASP A 305 6.16 -37.93 -8.11
N SER A 306 5.20 -37.02 -8.39
CA SER A 306 4.79 -36.63 -9.77
C SER A 306 3.47 -35.84 -9.73
N ILE A 307 3.53 -34.54 -10.03
CA ILE A 307 2.37 -33.75 -10.47
C ILE A 307 2.64 -33.37 -11.93
N THR A 308 2.60 -34.38 -12.77
CA THR A 308 2.45 -34.29 -14.22
C THR A 308 1.48 -35.39 -14.60
N ASP A 309 0.20 -35.03 -14.62
CA ASP A 309 -0.82 -35.48 -15.58
C ASP A 309 -2.21 -35.33 -14.94
N TRP A 310 -2.94 -34.33 -15.40
CA TRP A 310 -4.41 -34.27 -15.30
C TRP A 310 -4.90 -33.66 -16.61
N SER A 311 -4.71 -34.38 -17.71
CA SER A 311 -5.40 -34.12 -18.98
C SER A 311 -6.14 -35.36 -19.45
N SER A 312 -7.31 -35.63 -18.88
CA SER A 312 -8.33 -36.48 -19.50
C SER A 312 -9.64 -36.44 -18.72
N THR A 313 -10.44 -35.39 -18.91
CA THR A 313 -11.91 -35.54 -18.85
C THR A 313 -12.56 -34.46 -19.71
N ARG A 314 -13.26 -34.87 -20.77
CA ARG A 314 -14.09 -33.98 -21.60
C ARG A 314 -15.17 -33.37 -20.70
N GLN A 315 -15.22 -32.04 -20.60
CA GLN A 315 -16.42 -31.34 -20.10
C GLN A 315 -17.25 -30.82 -21.28
N PRO A 316 -18.59 -30.93 -21.25
CA PRO A 316 -19.45 -30.46 -22.32
C PRO A 316 -19.59 -28.93 -22.29
N ARG A 317 -19.91 -28.36 -23.47
CA ARG A 317 -20.19 -26.93 -23.71
C ARG A 317 -21.03 -26.31 -22.59
N GLN A 318 -20.48 -25.30 -21.92
CA GLN A 318 -21.19 -24.49 -20.91
C GLN A 318 -21.79 -23.26 -21.59
N HIS A 319 -23.11 -23.23 -21.66
CA HIS A 319 -23.89 -22.02 -21.91
C HIS A 319 -23.65 -21.02 -20.78
N HIS A 320 -23.46 -19.75 -21.14
CA HIS A 320 -23.40 -18.61 -20.21
C HIS A 320 -24.64 -18.60 -19.30
N ILE A 321 -24.47 -18.92 -18.02
CA ILE A 321 -25.44 -18.65 -16.96
C ILE A 321 -24.80 -17.63 -16.03
N GLU A 322 -25.42 -16.46 -15.95
CA GLU A 322 -25.00 -15.33 -15.12
C GLU A 322 -25.28 -15.64 -13.64
N VAL A 323 -24.23 -15.96 -12.86
CA VAL A 323 -24.35 -16.24 -11.42
C VAL A 323 -24.45 -14.94 -10.64
N ARG A 324 -25.61 -14.70 -10.03
CA ARG A 324 -25.96 -13.52 -9.25
C ARG A 324 -25.48 -13.67 -7.78
N ARG A 325 -24.53 -12.84 -7.35
CA ARG A 325 -24.01 -12.79 -5.96
C ARG A 325 -24.88 -11.87 -5.08
N SER A 326 -25.48 -12.44 -4.03
CA SER A 326 -26.46 -11.79 -3.12
C SER A 326 -25.99 -10.50 -2.42
N SER A 327 -24.68 -10.26 -2.36
CA SER A 327 -24.12 -8.98 -1.94
C SER A 327 -22.69 -8.78 -2.47
N PHE A 328 -22.31 -7.53 -2.71
CA PHE A 328 -20.96 -7.16 -3.14
C PHE A 328 -20.44 -5.95 -2.35
N ARG A 329 -19.12 -5.86 -2.19
CA ARG A 329 -18.48 -4.79 -1.43
C ARG A 329 -17.90 -3.75 -2.39
N TYR A 330 -18.36 -2.51 -2.28
CA TYR A 330 -17.89 -1.39 -3.10
C TYR A 330 -17.40 -0.24 -2.22
N LEU A 331 -16.14 0.18 -2.39
CA LEU A 331 -15.51 1.28 -1.62
C LEU A 331 -15.65 1.15 -0.08
N GLY A 332 -15.75 -0.07 0.43
CA GLY A 332 -15.92 -0.33 1.86
C GLY A 332 -17.37 -0.44 2.33
N VAL A 333 -18.36 -0.15 1.48
CA VAL A 333 -19.80 -0.32 1.72
C VAL A 333 -20.25 -1.68 1.18
N TYR A 334 -21.07 -2.41 1.94
CA TYR A 334 -21.71 -3.64 1.47
C TYR A 334 -23.04 -3.29 0.81
N ILE A 335 -23.21 -3.70 -0.44
CA ILE A 335 -24.43 -3.53 -1.22
C ILE A 335 -25.04 -4.92 -1.40
N THR A 336 -26.25 -5.11 -0.90
CA THR A 336 -27.02 -6.36 -1.03
C THR A 336 -27.99 -6.25 -2.21
N GLU A 337 -28.41 -7.40 -2.74
CA GLU A 337 -29.36 -7.44 -3.87
C GLU A 337 -30.75 -6.90 -3.54
N ASP A 338 -31.17 -7.05 -2.29
CA ASP A 338 -32.42 -6.49 -1.75
C ASP A 338 -32.29 -5.00 -1.40
N LEU A 339 -31.12 -4.38 -1.68
CA LEU A 339 -30.78 -3.00 -1.34
C LEU A 339 -31.00 -2.66 0.15
N THR A 340 -30.99 -3.67 1.03
CA THR A 340 -31.05 -3.47 2.47
C THR A 340 -29.69 -3.10 3.03
N TRP A 341 -29.68 -2.19 3.98
CA TRP A 341 -28.43 -1.69 4.56
C TRP A 341 -28.00 -2.43 5.83
N SER A 342 -28.78 -3.42 6.29
CA SER A 342 -28.56 -4.17 7.53
C SER A 342 -27.21 -4.91 7.56
N LEU A 343 -26.79 -5.47 6.43
CA LEU A 343 -25.47 -6.12 6.33
C LEU A 343 -24.35 -5.08 6.48
N ASN A 344 -24.50 -3.92 5.83
CA ASN A 344 -23.53 -2.83 5.90
C ASN A 344 -23.44 -2.24 7.32
N THR A 345 -24.58 -1.96 7.96
CA THR A 345 -24.63 -1.41 9.33
C THR A 345 -24.02 -2.39 10.34
N THR A 346 -24.32 -3.68 10.24
CA THR A 346 -23.75 -4.71 11.11
C THR A 346 -22.22 -4.78 10.98
N GLN A 347 -21.70 -4.75 9.75
CA GLN A 347 -20.26 -4.75 9.50
C GLN A 347 -19.57 -3.46 9.99
N LEU A 348 -20.23 -2.30 9.83
CA LEU A 348 -19.74 -1.01 10.34
C LEU A 348 -19.69 -1.00 11.87
N VAL A 349 -20.73 -1.48 12.54
CA VAL A 349 -20.78 -1.58 14.01
C VAL A 349 -19.66 -2.49 14.51
N LYS A 350 -19.46 -3.67 13.89
CA LYS A 350 -18.38 -4.60 14.27
C LYS A 350 -17.00 -3.94 14.15
N LYS A 351 -16.73 -3.24 13.05
CA LYS A 351 -15.46 -2.51 12.84
C LYS A 351 -15.27 -1.36 13.84
N ALA A 352 -16.33 -0.59 14.09
CA ALA A 352 -16.29 0.50 15.06
C ALA A 352 -15.99 -0.03 16.46
N GLN A 353 -16.68 -1.10 16.90
CA GLN A 353 -16.45 -1.75 18.19
C GLN A 353 -15.03 -2.26 18.36
N GLN A 354 -14.42 -2.85 17.32
CA GLN A 354 -12.99 -3.23 17.35
C GLN A 354 -12.09 -2.01 17.59
N ARG A 355 -12.40 -0.87 16.97
CA ARG A 355 -11.63 0.37 17.12
C ARG A 355 -11.83 1.05 18.48
N LEU A 356 -12.98 0.83 19.14
CA LEU A 356 -13.22 1.30 20.50
C LEU A 356 -12.25 0.68 21.52
N TYR A 357 -11.66 -0.50 21.25
CA TYR A 357 -10.64 -1.09 22.12
C TYR A 357 -9.46 -0.15 22.34
N PHE A 358 -8.94 0.46 21.27
CA PHE A 358 -7.83 1.42 21.36
C PHE A 358 -8.23 2.68 22.11
N LEU A 359 -9.45 3.18 21.90
CA LEU A 359 -9.98 4.34 22.62
C LEU A 359 -10.05 4.08 24.14
N ARG A 360 -10.51 2.90 24.56
CA ARG A 360 -10.53 2.49 25.97
C ARG A 360 -9.12 2.37 26.55
N ARG A 361 -8.18 1.82 25.77
CA ARG A 361 -6.77 1.69 26.18
C ARG A 361 -6.13 3.07 26.38
N LEU A 362 -6.37 4.02 25.48
CA LEU A 362 -5.86 5.39 25.57
C LEU A 362 -6.40 6.12 26.81
N ARG A 363 -7.68 5.95 27.15
CA ARG A 363 -8.24 6.50 28.39
C ARG A 363 -7.60 5.91 29.64
N LYS A 364 -7.29 4.61 29.66
CA LYS A 364 -6.57 3.99 30.80
C LYS A 364 -5.18 4.57 31.03
N PHE A 365 -4.53 5.08 29.98
CA PHE A 365 -3.22 5.74 30.07
C PHE A 365 -3.31 7.24 30.48
N GLY A 366 -4.48 7.74 30.88
CA GLY A 366 -4.63 9.12 31.35
C GLY A 366 -4.59 10.19 30.25
N SER A 367 -4.87 9.82 28.99
CA SER A 367 -4.89 10.77 27.88
C SER A 367 -5.96 11.86 28.05
N SER A 368 -5.65 13.11 27.69
CA SER A 368 -6.61 14.22 27.80
C SER A 368 -7.82 14.04 26.86
N GLY A 369 -8.99 14.54 27.27
CA GLY A 369 -10.23 14.42 26.51
C GLY A 369 -10.14 15.00 25.08
N LYS A 370 -9.33 16.04 24.87
CA LYS A 370 -9.08 16.63 23.53
C LYS A 370 -8.37 15.66 22.59
N ILE A 371 -7.36 14.93 23.07
CA ILE A 371 -6.63 13.92 22.28
C ILE A 371 -7.57 12.76 21.94
N LEU A 372 -8.37 12.34 22.91
CA LEU A 372 -9.32 11.26 22.74
C LEU A 372 -10.43 11.60 21.74
N SER A 373 -10.90 12.85 21.73
CA SER A 373 -11.83 13.38 20.72
C SER A 373 -11.22 13.38 19.32
N ARG A 374 -9.96 13.81 19.16
CA ARG A 374 -9.28 13.77 17.85
C ARG A 374 -9.11 12.33 17.36
N PHE A 375 -8.71 11.42 18.25
CA PHE A 375 -8.59 10.00 17.92
C PHE A 375 -9.94 9.40 17.47
N TYR A 376 -11.03 9.73 18.18
CA TYR A 376 -12.38 9.34 17.77
C TYR A 376 -12.73 9.84 16.38
N SER A 377 -12.57 11.13 16.11
CA SER A 377 -12.88 11.74 14.81
C SER A 377 -12.09 11.08 13.66
N CYS A 378 -10.82 10.77 13.90
CA CYS A 378 -9.97 10.17 12.87
C CYS A 378 -10.24 8.67 12.63
N ILE A 379 -10.55 7.90 13.68
CA ILE A 379 -10.54 6.43 13.60
C ILE A 379 -11.94 5.83 13.63
N VAL A 380 -12.81 6.29 14.53
CA VAL A 380 -14.14 5.70 14.74
C VAL A 380 -15.18 6.43 13.90
N ASP A 381 -15.21 7.76 13.98
CA ASP A 381 -16.17 8.60 13.24
C ASP A 381 -15.98 8.47 11.73
N SER A 382 -14.73 8.46 11.25
CA SER A 382 -14.41 8.22 9.83
C SER A 382 -14.94 6.88 9.29
N THR A 383 -15.04 5.86 10.16
CA THR A 383 -15.60 4.55 9.78
C THR A 383 -17.10 4.61 9.72
N LEU A 384 -17.75 5.12 10.77
CA LEU A 384 -19.20 5.18 10.89
C LEU A 384 -19.82 6.15 9.88
N THR A 385 -19.10 7.19 9.49
CA THR A 385 -19.60 8.23 8.58
C THR A 385 -19.13 8.04 7.13
N SER A 386 -18.41 6.96 6.83
CA SER A 386 -17.96 6.66 5.47
C SER A 386 -19.15 6.47 4.53
N CYS A 387 -19.23 7.29 3.48
CA CYS A 387 -20.33 7.28 2.52
C CYS A 387 -21.73 7.38 3.15
N ILE A 388 -21.86 7.99 4.34
CA ILE A 388 -23.11 8.03 5.12
C ILE A 388 -24.31 8.58 4.35
N THR A 389 -24.09 9.48 3.39
CA THR A 389 -25.12 10.06 2.53
C THR A 389 -25.78 9.04 1.59
N ALA A 390 -25.12 7.91 1.31
CA ALA A 390 -25.61 6.90 0.38
C ALA A 390 -26.52 5.85 1.03
N TRP A 391 -26.32 5.55 2.31
CA TRP A 391 -26.97 4.41 2.95
C TRP A 391 -27.80 4.77 4.19
N TYR A 392 -27.38 5.77 4.98
CA TYR A 392 -27.98 6.03 6.30
C TYR A 392 -29.47 6.43 6.23
N GLY A 393 -29.86 7.18 5.20
CA GLY A 393 -31.26 7.57 4.97
C GLY A 393 -32.21 6.38 4.78
N SER A 394 -31.71 5.28 4.23
CA SER A 394 -32.48 4.07 3.90
C SER A 394 -32.30 2.94 4.90
N THR A 395 -31.70 3.20 6.07
CA THR A 395 -31.54 2.21 7.16
C THR A 395 -32.79 2.08 8.02
N THR A 396 -32.98 0.90 8.63
CA THR A 396 -34.09 0.65 9.55
C THR A 396 -33.92 1.40 10.88
N ALA A 397 -35.01 1.58 11.64
CA ALA A 397 -34.92 2.18 12.98
C ALA A 397 -34.05 1.36 13.94
N MET A 398 -34.00 0.02 13.78
CA MET A 398 -33.13 -0.86 14.55
C MET A 398 -31.66 -0.62 14.24
N ASP A 399 -31.30 -0.51 12.96
CA ASP A 399 -29.94 -0.20 12.53
C ASP A 399 -29.44 1.14 13.10
N ARG A 400 -30.29 2.17 13.03
CA ARG A 400 -29.96 3.51 13.58
C ARG A 400 -29.73 3.45 15.07
N LYS A 401 -30.54 2.70 15.82
CA LYS A 401 -30.33 2.47 17.26
C LYS A 401 -28.99 1.76 17.52
N CYS A 402 -28.65 0.73 16.76
CA CYS A 402 -27.38 0.03 16.90
C CYS A 402 -26.17 0.93 16.63
N LEU A 403 -26.21 1.75 15.59
CA LEU A 403 -25.16 2.71 15.28
C LEU A 403 -25.04 3.79 16.37
N GLN A 404 -26.17 4.34 16.83
CA GLN A 404 -26.18 5.37 17.87
C GLN A 404 -25.63 4.85 19.21
N ARG A 405 -25.86 3.57 19.56
CA ARG A 405 -25.27 2.94 20.77
C ARG A 405 -23.74 2.98 20.76
N VAL A 406 -23.11 2.88 19.58
CA VAL A 406 -21.66 3.00 19.46
C VAL A 406 -21.22 4.41 19.84
N ILE A 407 -21.90 5.44 19.33
CA ILE A 407 -21.61 6.84 19.65
C ILE A 407 -21.80 7.10 21.15
N THR A 408 -22.92 6.64 21.74
CA THR A 408 -23.16 6.79 23.18
C THR A 408 -22.10 6.08 24.04
N THR A 409 -21.57 4.96 23.56
CA THR A 409 -20.45 4.29 24.24
C THR A 409 -19.18 5.13 24.18
N VAL A 410 -18.89 5.75 23.04
CA VAL A 410 -17.76 6.67 22.88
C VAL A 410 -17.94 7.90 23.75
N GLU A 411 -19.11 8.53 23.79
CA GLU A 411 -19.40 9.69 24.64
C GLU A 411 -19.06 9.42 26.09
N LYS A 412 -19.45 8.24 26.61
CA LYS A 412 -19.08 7.78 27.96
C LYS A 412 -17.56 7.62 28.14
N ILE A 413 -16.86 7.14 27.11
CA ILE A 413 -15.41 6.97 27.12
C ILE A 413 -14.67 8.31 26.95
N ILE A 414 -15.25 9.34 26.36
CA ILE A 414 -14.56 10.63 26.18
C ILE A 414 -14.92 11.63 27.28
N GLY A 415 -16.15 11.57 27.78
CA GLY A 415 -16.68 12.54 28.74
C GLY A 415 -17.08 13.87 28.10
N THR A 416 -17.19 13.93 26.77
CA THR A 416 -17.67 15.08 26.01
C THR A 416 -18.88 14.69 25.17
N PRO A 417 -19.89 15.57 25.04
CA PRO A 417 -21.02 15.30 24.15
C PRO A 417 -20.55 15.21 22.70
N LEU A 418 -21.07 14.23 21.95
CA LEU A 418 -20.77 14.04 20.53
C LEU A 418 -22.02 14.29 19.68
N PRO A 419 -21.87 14.76 18.44
CA PRO A 419 -23.01 14.88 17.53
C PRO A 419 -23.60 13.50 17.22
N SER A 420 -24.93 13.43 17.13
CA SER A 420 -25.63 12.19 16.73
C SER A 420 -25.34 11.85 15.27
N LEU A 421 -25.44 10.56 14.92
CA LEU A 421 -25.20 10.15 13.54
C LEU A 421 -26.22 10.76 12.56
N GLN A 422 -27.44 11.00 13.07
CA GLN A 422 -28.52 11.67 12.35
C GLN A 422 -28.17 13.12 12.00
N SER A 423 -27.59 13.89 12.92
CA SER A 423 -27.21 15.28 12.65
C SER A 423 -26.07 15.37 11.65
N ILE A 424 -25.08 14.48 11.76
CA ILE A 424 -23.96 14.38 10.81
C ILE A 424 -24.49 14.05 9.41
N TYR A 425 -25.42 13.09 9.31
CA TYR A 425 -26.06 12.73 8.05
C TYR A 425 -26.78 13.93 7.42
N HIS A 426 -27.68 14.60 8.16
CA HIS A 426 -28.42 15.75 7.64
C HIS A 426 -27.48 16.87 7.16
N HIS A 427 -26.47 17.19 7.95
CA HIS A 427 -25.50 18.22 7.58
C HIS A 427 -24.74 17.87 6.29
N ARG A 428 -24.30 16.61 6.13
CA ARG A 428 -23.59 16.16 4.93
C ARG A 428 -24.49 16.10 3.70
N VAL A 429 -25.75 15.67 3.85
CA VAL A 429 -26.73 15.67 2.76
C VAL A 429 -27.01 17.09 2.30
N GLN A 430 -27.26 18.03 3.23
CA GLN A 430 -27.49 19.44 2.90
C GLN A 430 -26.29 20.06 2.20
N ARG A 431 -25.07 19.84 2.71
CA ARG A 431 -23.84 20.36 2.09
C ARG A 431 -23.63 19.78 0.69
N ARG A 432 -23.93 18.50 0.48
CA ARG A 432 -23.82 17.87 -0.84
C ARG A 432 -24.88 18.42 -1.80
N ALA A 433 -26.13 18.55 -1.37
CA ALA A 433 -27.19 19.14 -2.17
C ALA A 433 -26.87 20.59 -2.57
N ALA A 434 -26.38 21.41 -1.64
CA ALA A 434 -25.94 22.78 -1.94
C ALA A 434 -24.78 22.81 -2.95
N SER A 435 -23.82 21.88 -2.85
CA SER A 435 -22.73 21.76 -3.83
C SER A 435 -23.22 21.38 -5.23
N ILE A 436 -24.23 20.51 -5.33
CA ILE A 436 -24.82 20.09 -6.61
C ILE A 436 -25.65 21.23 -7.23
N LEU A 437 -26.38 21.97 -6.40
CA LEU A 437 -27.13 23.16 -6.84
C LEU A 437 -26.20 24.27 -7.33
N LYS A 438 -25.00 24.41 -6.76
CA LYS A 438 -24.01 25.41 -7.19
C LYS A 438 -23.32 25.04 -8.52
N ASP A 439 -23.26 23.76 -8.86
CA ASP A 439 -22.56 23.27 -10.05
C ASP A 439 -23.56 22.87 -11.15
N PHE A 440 -23.75 23.76 -12.13
CA PHE A 440 -24.64 23.55 -13.27
C PHE A 440 -24.20 22.41 -14.20
N THR A 441 -22.92 22.00 -14.15
CA THR A 441 -22.38 20.89 -14.96
C THR A 441 -22.54 19.54 -14.28
N HIS A 442 -22.93 19.52 -13.00
CA HIS A 442 -23.10 18.29 -12.26
C HIS A 442 -24.25 17.46 -12.86
N PRO A 443 -24.06 16.15 -13.13
CA PRO A 443 -25.07 15.32 -13.80
C PRO A 443 -26.39 15.22 -13.03
N GLN A 444 -26.35 15.45 -11.72
CA GLN A 444 -27.52 15.47 -10.84
C GLN A 444 -28.11 16.87 -10.62
N HIS A 445 -27.54 17.95 -11.17
CA HIS A 445 -28.02 19.33 -10.97
C HIS A 445 -29.51 19.45 -11.31
N ARG A 446 -29.91 18.86 -12.45
CA ARG A 446 -31.30 18.85 -12.94
C ARG A 446 -32.27 18.06 -12.06
N LEU A 447 -31.77 17.23 -11.14
CA LEU A 447 -32.59 16.44 -10.20
C LEU A 447 -32.98 17.25 -8.95
N PHE A 448 -32.36 18.41 -8.73
CA PHE A 448 -32.68 19.28 -7.60
C PHE A 448 -33.45 20.50 -8.10
N THR A 449 -34.75 20.54 -7.81
CA THR A 449 -35.59 21.72 -8.02
C THR A 449 -35.80 22.40 -6.68
N LEU A 450 -35.47 23.69 -6.57
CA LEU A 450 -35.84 24.49 -5.40
C LEU A 450 -37.36 24.63 -5.38
N LEU A 451 -38.01 23.95 -4.45
CA LEU A 451 -39.45 24.08 -4.26
C LEU A 451 -39.76 25.46 -3.65
N PRO A 452 -40.77 26.20 -4.16
CA PRO A 452 -41.23 27.43 -3.53
C PRO A 452 -41.76 27.11 -2.12
N LEU A 453 -41.45 27.99 -1.17
CA LEU A 453 -41.70 27.83 0.28
C LEU A 453 -43.12 27.34 0.63
N ARG A 454 -43.29 26.02 0.78
CA ARG A 454 -44.23 25.41 1.71
C ARG A 454 -43.79 23.98 2.03
N GLN A 455 -43.69 23.72 3.34
CA GLN A 455 -43.30 22.51 4.05
C GLN A 455 -43.34 21.15 3.29
N SER A 456 -42.25 20.38 3.50
CA SER A 456 -42.05 18.95 3.23
C SER A 456 -41.29 18.58 1.95
N PHE A 457 -40.05 18.10 2.11
CA PHE A 457 -39.22 17.52 1.05
C PHE A 457 -39.43 16.00 1.00
N SER A 458 -39.93 15.49 -0.13
CA SER A 458 -39.80 14.08 -0.52
C SER A 458 -38.79 13.97 -1.66
N VAL A 459 -37.84 13.04 -1.56
CA VAL A 459 -36.77 12.83 -2.55
C VAL A 459 -36.87 11.41 -3.11
N SER A 460 -37.06 11.31 -4.43
CA SER A 460 -36.95 10.07 -5.19
C SER A 460 -35.48 9.70 -5.46
N ILE A 461 -35.14 8.43 -5.21
CA ILE A 461 -33.78 7.89 -5.24
C ILE A 461 -33.43 7.39 -6.65
N ILE A 462 -32.34 7.89 -7.24
CA ILE A 462 -31.62 7.26 -8.35
C ILE A 462 -30.09 7.33 -8.07
N HIS A 463 -29.43 6.17 -8.14
CA HIS A 463 -28.00 5.95 -7.87
C HIS A 463 -27.10 6.29 -9.08
N ALA A 464 -25.94 6.94 -8.82
CA ALA A 464 -24.71 6.75 -9.60
C ALA A 464 -23.42 7.25 -8.89
N CYS A 465 -22.35 6.45 -9.06
CA CYS A 465 -20.89 6.77 -9.12
C CYS A 465 -19.97 6.96 -7.89
N SER A 466 -19.03 6.01 -7.77
CA SER A 466 -17.56 6.10 -7.99
C SER A 466 -16.59 6.97 -7.17
N PHE A 467 -15.71 6.21 -6.48
CA PHE A 467 -14.23 6.22 -6.38
C PHE A 467 -13.47 7.49 -5.92
N SER A 468 -12.90 7.42 -4.70
CA SER A 468 -11.46 7.60 -4.42
C SER A 468 -11.19 7.74 -2.92
N PHE A 469 -10.59 6.72 -2.28
CA PHE A 469 -9.97 6.88 -0.95
C PHE A 469 -8.92 5.78 -0.70
N SER A 470 -7.72 5.96 -1.25
CA SER A 470 -6.55 5.16 -0.89
C SER A 470 -5.28 6.00 -0.68
N ILE A 471 -5.39 7.33 -0.69
CA ILE A 471 -4.23 8.25 -0.60
C ILE A 471 -4.00 8.72 0.85
N SER A 472 -5.01 8.68 1.73
CA SER A 472 -4.91 9.29 3.07
C SER A 472 -4.14 8.46 4.12
N LEU A 473 -4.00 7.15 3.93
CA LEU A 473 -3.25 6.26 4.85
C LEU A 473 -1.73 6.25 4.59
N ALA A 474 -1.31 6.58 3.37
CA ALA A 474 0.12 6.72 3.05
C ALA A 474 0.70 8.01 3.64
N TRP A 475 -0.09 9.09 3.67
CA TRP A 475 0.32 10.39 4.20
C TRP A 475 0.49 10.42 5.72
N SER A 476 -0.35 9.70 6.49
CA SER A 476 -0.17 9.63 7.94
C SER A 476 1.07 8.84 8.35
N SER A 477 1.43 7.80 7.58
CA SER A 477 2.63 6.99 7.84
C SER A 477 3.91 7.70 7.40
N LEU A 478 3.88 8.42 6.27
CA LEU A 478 5.01 9.26 5.83
C LEU A 478 5.20 10.48 6.74
N CYS A 479 4.13 11.16 7.18
CA CYS A 479 4.24 12.28 8.11
C CYS A 479 4.78 11.84 9.47
N VAL A 480 4.38 10.69 10.01
CA VAL A 480 4.94 10.18 11.28
C VAL A 480 6.41 9.80 11.12
N PHE A 481 6.81 9.28 9.95
CA PHE A 481 8.22 8.95 9.67
C PHE A 481 9.07 10.22 9.48
N ILE A 482 8.58 11.21 8.74
CA ILE A 482 9.25 12.51 8.54
C ILE A 482 9.28 13.33 9.86
N LEU A 483 8.22 13.30 10.66
CA LEU A 483 8.17 13.95 11.98
C LEU A 483 9.07 13.24 13.01
N ALA A 484 9.24 11.92 12.93
CA ALA A 484 10.22 11.20 13.75
C ALA A 484 11.67 11.54 13.36
N ILE A 485 11.93 11.79 12.07
CA ILE A 485 13.24 12.28 11.57
C ILE A 485 13.47 13.74 11.99
N ALA A 486 12.46 14.60 11.96
CA ALA A 486 12.56 15.98 12.45
C ALA A 486 12.70 16.07 13.98
N SER A 487 12.04 15.18 14.73
CA SER A 487 12.09 15.14 16.20
C SER A 487 13.41 14.60 16.75
N SER A 488 14.13 13.78 15.98
CA SER A 488 15.47 13.28 16.33
C SER A 488 16.60 14.24 15.96
N ALA A 489 16.36 15.18 15.03
CA ALA A 489 17.31 16.25 14.70
C ALA A 489 17.30 17.42 15.72
N ASN A 490 16.17 17.66 16.39
CA ASN A 490 16.02 18.75 17.36
C ASN A 490 16.31 18.36 18.82
N THR A 491 16.74 17.14 19.10
CA THR A 491 17.06 16.67 20.47
C THR A 491 18.54 16.79 20.85
N CYS A 492 19.38 17.42 20.02
CA CYS A 492 20.80 17.67 20.31
C CYS A 492 21.22 19.16 20.31
N SER A 493 20.27 20.10 20.28
CA SER A 493 20.59 21.51 20.54
C SER A 493 19.52 22.12 21.45
N ASN A 494 19.97 22.64 22.59
CA ASN A 494 19.25 23.46 23.57
C ASN A 494 18.66 22.69 24.77
N ALA A 495 19.55 22.03 25.52
CA ALA A 495 19.46 22.06 26.98
C ALA A 495 20.12 23.35 27.48
N CYS A 496 19.33 24.42 27.64
CA CYS A 496 19.51 25.50 28.62
C CYS A 496 18.51 26.63 28.36
N SER A 497 17.69 26.91 29.36
CA SER A 497 17.04 28.20 29.65
C SER A 497 16.17 28.83 28.56
N PHE A 498 14.84 28.76 28.72
CA PHE A 498 14.07 29.93 29.12
C PHE A 498 12.64 29.54 29.53
N HIS A 499 12.35 29.84 30.79
CA HIS A 499 11.05 29.83 31.42
C HIS A 499 10.20 30.99 30.85
N THR A 500 8.88 30.88 30.96
CA THR A 500 7.89 31.99 30.94
C THR A 500 7.50 32.61 29.59
N ILE A 501 6.26 32.32 29.16
CA ILE A 501 5.16 33.26 28.84
C ILE A 501 4.24 32.59 27.81
N THR A 502 3.29 31.83 28.33
CA THR A 502 2.01 31.54 27.69
C THR A 502 1.08 32.69 28.05
N ASP A 503 0.73 33.55 27.10
CA ASP A 503 -0.59 34.18 27.00
C ASP A 503 -0.65 35.10 25.77
N SER A 504 -1.86 35.23 25.23
CA SER A 504 -2.29 36.06 24.09
C SER A 504 -1.94 35.55 22.68
N VAL A 505 -2.95 35.04 21.97
CA VAL A 505 -3.60 35.71 20.83
C VAL A 505 -4.77 34.80 20.38
N THR A 506 -5.98 35.22 20.75
CA THR A 506 -7.25 34.71 20.24
C THR A 506 -8.00 35.91 19.63
N ILE A 507 -8.55 35.74 18.43
CA ILE A 507 -9.69 36.49 17.83
C ILE A 507 -9.40 37.88 17.21
N ARG A 508 -9.41 37.91 15.86
CA ARG A 508 -10.15 38.81 14.94
C ARG A 508 -9.76 38.36 13.52
N SER A 509 -10.65 37.87 12.66
CA SER A 509 -11.67 38.65 11.98
C SER A 509 -12.59 37.70 11.17
N CYS A 510 -13.90 37.87 11.34
CA CYS A 510 -14.96 37.44 10.42
C CYS A 510 -15.63 38.73 9.89
N HIS A 511 -16.28 38.63 8.72
CA HIS A 511 -16.99 39.63 7.89
C HIS A 511 -16.13 40.30 6.79
N ALA A 512 -16.56 40.44 5.54
CA ALA A 512 -17.79 40.09 4.83
C ALA A 512 -17.55 40.20 3.30
N ALA A 513 -18.45 39.59 2.51
CA ALA A 513 -18.84 39.94 1.13
C ALA A 513 -17.74 40.17 0.06
N VAL A 514 -17.60 39.25 -0.89
CA VAL A 514 -18.22 39.22 -2.24
C VAL A 514 -18.20 37.77 -2.74
#